data_AF-A0A356PF36-F1
#
_entry.id   AF-A0A356PF36-F1
#
_cell.length_a   1.000
_cell.length_b   1.000
_cell.length_c   1.000
_cell.angle_alpha   90.00
_cell.angle_beta   90.00
_cell.angle_gamma   90.00
#
_symmetry.space_group_name_H-M   'P 1'
#
loop_
_entity.id
_entity.type
_entity.pdbx_description
1 polymer ?
#
loop_
_entity_poly.entity_id
_entity_poly.type
_entity_poly.pdbx_seq_one_letter_code
_entity_poly.pdbx_strand_id
1 'polypeptide(L)' 'MKELVEILAKALVDHSDQVFVTQSETDKSVHLQLTVASDDMGKV' A
#
# COMPACT_ATOMS: atom_id res chain seq x y z
N MET A 1 -7.78 -7.08 5.04
CA MET A 1 -6.30 -7.03 5.07
C MET A 1 -5.76 -5.77 4.39
N LYS A 2 -6.33 -5.35 3.25
CA LYS A 2 -6.06 -4.07 2.58
C LYS A 2 -5.89 -2.87 3.51
N GLU A 3 -6.88 -2.61 4.36
CA GLU A 3 -6.93 -1.43 5.24
C GLU A 3 -5.76 -1.39 6.23
N LEU A 4 -5.36 -2.55 6.75
CA LEU A 4 -4.19 -2.66 7.64
C LEU A 4 -2.90 -2.29 6.90
N VAL A 5 -2.72 -2.79 5.66
CA VAL A 5 -1.55 -2.47 4.83
C VAL A 5 -1.52 -0.98 4.50
N GLU A 6 -2.67 -0.38 4.23
CA GLU A 6 -2.78 1.06 3.96
C GLU A 6 -2.40 1.90 5.18
N ILE A 7 -2.86 1.54 6.38
CA ILE A 7 -2.50 2.22 7.63
C ILE A 7 -0.99 2.14 7.88
N LEU A 8 -0.40 0.95 7.71
CA LEU A 8 1.03 0.75 7.91
C LEU A 8 1.85 1.56 6.90
N ALA A 9 1.51 1.49 5.62
CA ALA A 9 2.21 2.25 4.58
C ALA A 9 2.11 3.76 4.83
N LYS A 10 0.93 4.28 5.20
CA LYS A 10 0.75 5.70 5.56
C LYS A 10 1.60 6.16 6.74
N ALA A 11 1.91 5.26 7.68
CA ALA A 11 2.73 5.59 8.84
C ALA A 11 4.25 5.60 8.53
N LEU A 12 4.68 5.03 7.40
CA LEU A 12 6.10 4.89 7.03
C LEU A 12 6.60 5.97 6.06
N VAL A 13 5.69 6.71 5.41
CA VAL A 13 5.99 7.63 4.32
C VAL A 13 5.76 9.09 4.71
N ASP A 14 6.35 10.02 3.95
CA ASP A 14 6.07 11.45 4.16
C ASP A 14 4.77 11.86 3.46
N HIS A 15 4.49 11.31 2.27
CA HIS A 15 3.30 11.64 1.48
C HIS A 15 2.18 10.61 1.71
N SER A 16 1.62 10.61 2.91
CA SER A 16 0.54 9.67 3.31
C SER A 16 -0.73 9.78 2.46
N ASP A 17 -0.96 10.92 1.80
CA ASP A 17 -2.07 11.17 0.89
C ASP A 17 -1.89 10.50 -0.49
N GLN A 18 -0.64 10.15 -0.85
CA GLN A 18 -0.29 9.49 -2.10
C GLN A 18 -0.15 7.97 -1.94
N VAL A 19 -0.68 7.40 -0.86
CA VAL A 19 -0.69 5.97 -0.60
C VAL A 19 -2.01 5.35 -1.07
N PHE A 20 -1.93 4.48 -2.07
CA PHE A 20 -3.07 3.77 -2.62
C PHE A 20 -2.84 2.26 -2.58
N VAL A 21 -3.81 1.52 -2.02
CA VAL A 21 -3.81 0.06 -2.05
C VAL A 21 -4.94 -0.41 -2.95
N THR A 22 -4.66 -1.34 -3.85
CA THR A 22 -5.67 -2.11 -4.60
C THR A 22 -5.57 -3.58 -4.21
N GLN A 23 -6.72 -4.26 -4.23
CA GLN A 23 -6.82 -5.68 -3.91
C GLN A 23 -7.52 -6.39 -5.06
N SER A 24 -6.95 -7.50 -5.51
CA SER A 24 -7.62 -8.45 -6.39
C SER A 24 -7.53 -9.85 -5.78
N GLU A 25 -8.57 -10.64 -5.96
CA GLU A 25 -8.67 -11.99 -5.41
C GLU A 25 -8.68 -13.01 -6.54
N THR A 26 -8.00 -14.12 -6.31
CA THR A 26 -8.10 -15.34 -7.13
C THR A 26 -8.59 -16.47 -6.22
N ASP A 27 -8.91 -17.62 -6.80
CA ASP A 27 -9.38 -18.79 -6.05
C ASP A 27 -8.41 -19.28 -4.96
N LYS A 28 -7.13 -18.88 -5.02
CA LYS A 28 -6.07 -19.36 -4.11
C LYS A 28 -5.21 -18.25 -3.52
N SER A 29 -5.39 -17.00 -3.92
CA SER A 29 -4.52 -15.90 -3.48
C SER A 29 -5.26 -14.57 -3.41
N VAL A 30 -4.71 -13.68 -2.58
CA VAL A 30 -5.08 -12.27 -2.54
C VAL A 30 -3.86 -11.49 -3.00
N HIS A 31 -4.01 -10.73 -4.08
CA HIS A 31 -2.99 -9.81 -4.58
C HIS A 31 -3.29 -8.42 -4.03
N LEU A 32 -2.30 -7.84 -3.34
CA LEU A 32 -2.33 -6.45 -2.88
C LEU A 32 -1.28 -5.68 -3.66
N GLN A 33 -1.69 -4.61 -4.34
CA GLN A 33 -0.78 -3.68 -5.00
C GLN A 33 -0.80 -2.36 -4.24
N LEU A 34 0.37 -1.98 -3.75
CA LEU A 34 0.61 -0.72 -3.06
C LEU A 34 1.27 0.25 -4.04
N THR A 35 0.78 1.48 -4.10
CA THR A 35 1.36 2.58 -4.86
C THR A 35 1.60 3.73 -3.90
N VAL A 36 2.82 4.25 -3.90
CA VAL A 36 3.25 5.40 -3.08
C VAL A 36 3.95 6.43 -3.96
N ALA A 37 4.21 7.63 -3.43
CA ALA A 37 5.01 8.64 -4.12
C ALA A 37 6.42 8.10 -4.42
N SER A 38 7.02 8.52 -5.53
CA SER A 38 8.35 8.05 -5.95
C SER A 38 9.43 8.29 -4.88
N ASP A 39 9.33 9.41 -4.15
CA ASP A 39 10.27 9.79 -3.10
C ASP A 39 10.15 8.92 -1.83
N ASP A 40 9.03 8.20 -1.68
CA ASP A 40 8.76 7.33 -0.52
C ASP A 40 9.08 5.86 -0.79
N MET A 41 9.48 5.49 -2.02
CA MET A 41 9.82 4.10 -2.38
C MET A 41 10.95 3.49 -1.55
N GLY A 42 11.82 4.29 -0.94
CA GLY A 42 12.91 3.82 -0.07
C GLY A 42 12.52 3.66 1.40
N LYS A 43 11.31 4.05 1.78
CA LYS A 43 10.82 4.03 3.17
C LYS A 43 9.82 2.90 3.44
N VAL A 44 9.39 2.21 2.39
CA VAL A 44 8.39 1.15 2.40
C VAL A 44 9.04 -0.19 2.08
#